data_AF-A0A7L2CTY4-F1
#
_entry.id   AF-A0A7L2CTY4-F1
#
_cell.length_a   1.000
_cell.length_b   1.000
_cell.length_c   1.000
_cell.angle_alpha   90.00
_cell.angle_beta   90.00
_cell.angle_gamma   90.00
#
_symmetry.space_group_name_H-M   'P 1'
#
loop_
_entity.id
_entity.type
_entity.pdbx_description
1 polymer ?
#
loop_
_entity_poly.entity_id
_entity_poly.type
_entity_poly.pdbx_seq_one_letter_code
_entity_poly.pdbx_strand_id
1 'polypeptide(L)' 'QAIDDDCNQTAQLLAAMLDWPQGTFISRLELESGAVRVQREVDGGLETLRLRLPAVLSAALRLNEPRYATLPNIM' A
#
# COMPACT_ATOMS: atom_id res chain seq x y z
N GLN A 1 2.81 -7.33 4.80
CA GLN A 1 3.20 -8.61 5.43
C GLN A 1 4.46 -9.12 4.76
N ALA A 2 5.45 -9.53 5.53
CA ALA A 2 6.57 -10.32 5.02
C ALA A 2 6.23 -11.80 5.23
N ILE A 3 6.67 -12.67 4.31
CA ILE A 3 6.28 -14.10 4.30
C ILE A 3 7.11 -14.97 5.25
N ASP A 4 8.17 -14.42 5.81
CA ASP A 4 9.06 -15.06 6.77
C ASP A 4 8.57 -14.92 8.22
N ASP A 5 7.91 -13.81 8.56
CA ASP A 5 7.40 -13.53 9.92
C ASP A 5 5.87 -13.44 10.04
N ASP A 6 5.15 -13.32 8.93
CA ASP A 6 3.69 -13.15 8.83
C ASP A 6 3.08 -12.06 9.75
N CYS A 7 3.87 -11.09 10.19
CA CYS A 7 3.46 -10.17 11.24
C CYS A 7 2.47 -9.10 10.78
N ASN A 8 2.59 -8.66 9.52
CA ASN A 8 1.80 -7.58 8.94
C ASN A 8 1.73 -6.29 9.82
N GLN A 9 2.87 -5.86 10.38
CA GLN A 9 2.91 -4.74 11.35
C GLN A 9 3.73 -3.53 10.87
N THR A 10 4.77 -3.74 10.07
CA THR A 10 5.78 -2.71 9.75
C THR A 10 5.20 -1.41 9.21
N ALA A 11 4.25 -1.49 8.27
CA ALA A 11 3.66 -0.30 7.66
C ALA A 11 2.83 0.52 8.67
N GLN A 12 2.03 -0.15 9.51
CA GLN A 12 1.19 0.50 10.51
C GLN A 12 2.03 1.16 11.61
N LEU A 13 3.09 0.48 12.05
CA LEU A 13 4.03 1.02 13.05
C LEU A 13 4.80 2.22 12.48
N LEU A 14 5.28 2.15 11.24
CA LEU A 14 5.95 3.27 10.59
C LEU A 14 5.02 4.48 10.46
N ALA A 15 3.76 4.28 10.08
CA ALA A 15 2.76 5.35 10.01
C ALA A 15 2.55 6.02 11.37
N ALA A 16 2.48 5.22 12.45
CA ALA A 16 2.35 5.73 13.81
C ALA A 16 3.60 6.52 14.25
N MET A 17 4.81 6.04 13.94
CA MET A 17 6.06 6.75 14.27
C MET A 17 6.20 8.09 13.55
N LEU A 18 5.68 8.19 12.33
CA LEU A 18 5.72 9.42 11.52
C LEU A 18 4.53 10.35 11.77
N ASP A 19 3.51 9.91 12.52
CA ASP A 19 2.20 10.57 12.62
C ASP A 19 1.55 10.83 11.24
N TRP A 20 1.64 9.84 10.35
CA TRP A 20 1.13 9.93 8.97
C TRP A 20 -0.15 9.11 8.76
N PRO A 21 -1.06 9.57 7.89
CA PRO A 21 -2.17 8.76 7.39
C PRO A 21 -1.70 7.41 6.83
N GLN A 22 -2.49 6.35 7.05
CA GLN A 22 -2.16 5.00 6.58
C GLN A 22 -3.22 4.35 5.69
N GLY A 23 -2.74 3.64 4.66
CA GLY A 23 -3.51 2.81 3.75
C GLY A 23 -3.02 1.36 3.78
N THR A 24 -3.74 0.43 4.40
CA THR A 24 -3.37 -1.00 4.44
C THR A 24 -4.18 -1.81 3.44
N PHE A 25 -3.62 -2.93 2.96
CA PHE A 25 -4.29 -3.88 2.06
C PHE A 25 -4.84 -3.26 0.78
N ILE A 26 -4.08 -2.35 0.17
CA ILE A 26 -4.53 -1.59 -1.00
C ILE A 26 -4.56 -2.48 -2.23
N SER A 27 -5.69 -2.51 -2.91
CA SER A 27 -5.91 -3.21 -4.19
C SER A 27 -6.04 -2.25 -5.38
N ARG A 28 -6.23 -0.95 -5.14
CA ARG A 28 -6.16 0.10 -6.17
C ARG A 28 -5.77 1.44 -5.55
N LEU A 29 -5.02 2.26 -6.29
CA LEU A 29 -4.72 3.62 -5.88
C LEU A 29 -4.77 4.59 -7.06
N GLU A 30 -5.18 5.82 -6.78
CA GLU A 30 -5.22 6.95 -7.71
C GLU A 30 -4.62 8.18 -7.00
N LEU A 31 -3.60 8.78 -7.60
CA LEU A 31 -3.00 10.00 -7.06
C LEU A 31 -3.90 11.20 -7.37
N GLU A 32 -4.13 12.04 -6.37
CA GLU A 32 -4.84 13.30 -6.47
C GLU A 32 -3.93 14.45 -6.03
N SER A 33 -4.34 15.71 -6.26
CA SER A 33 -3.58 16.86 -5.76
C SER A 33 -3.55 16.86 -4.23
N GLY A 34 -2.37 16.66 -3.65
CA GLY A 34 -2.12 16.64 -2.20
C GLY A 34 -2.72 15.45 -1.44
N ALA A 35 -3.23 14.44 -2.15
CA ALA A 35 -3.88 13.28 -1.55
C ALA A 35 -3.71 12.02 -2.41
N VAL A 36 -4.03 10.87 -1.83
CA VAL A 36 -4.16 9.61 -2.54
C VAL A 36 -5.51 9.00 -2.23
N ARG A 37 -6.25 8.63 -3.28
CA ARG A 37 -7.46 7.83 -3.16
C ARG A 37 -7.04 6.37 -3.27
N VAL A 38 -7.42 5.57 -2.28
CA VAL A 38 -7.07 4.15 -2.21
C VAL A 38 -8.33 3.32 -2.04
N GLN A 39 -8.35 2.17 -2.70
CA GLN A 39 -9.31 1.10 -2.42
C GLN A 39 -8.55 0.00 -1.69
N ARG A 40 -9.05 -0.41 -0.54
CA ARG A 40 -8.47 -1.46 0.29
C ARG A 40 -9.42 -2.62 0.45
N GLU A 41 -8.83 -3.78 0.66
CA GLU A 41 -9.55 -5.01 0.94
C GLU A 41 -9.84 -5.11 2.43
N VAL A 42 -11.10 -5.38 2.74
CA VAL A 42 -11.61 -5.65 4.09
C VAL A 42 -12.44 -6.92 4.03
N ASP A 43 -12.70 -7.55 5.18
CA ASP A 43 -13.38 -8.86 5.22
C ASP A 43 -14.73 -8.86 4.47
N GLY A 44 -15.45 -7.73 4.51
CA GLY A 44 -16.75 -7.53 3.84
C GLY A 44 -16.69 -7.04 2.39
N GLY A 45 -15.51 -6.88 1.80
CA GLY A 45 -15.35 -6.41 0.41
C GLY A 45 -14.29 -5.32 0.26
N LEU A 46 -14.69 -4.18 -0.30
CA LEU A 46 -13.78 -3.09 -0.64
C LEU A 46 -14.20 -1.80 0.08
N GLU A 47 -13.23 -1.16 0.72
CA GLU A 47 -13.40 0.15 1.35
C GLU A 47 -12.56 1.19 0.59
N THR A 48 -13.15 2.37 0.33
CA THR A 48 -12.46 3.47 -0.36
C THR A 48 -12.12 4.57 0.64
N LEU A 49 -10.84 4.96 0.70
CA LEU A 49 -10.35 6.01 1.57
C LEU A 49 -9.66 7.10 0.75
N ARG A 50 -9.70 8.34 1.25
CA ARG A 50 -8.91 9.45 0.74
C ARG A 50 -7.95 9.92 1.81
N LEU A 51 -6.66 9.71 1.58
CA LEU A 51 -5.59 10.01 2.54
C LEU A 51 -4.85 11.27 2.09
N ARG A 52 -4.63 12.22 3.00
CA ARG A 52 -3.77 13.38 2.71
C ARG A 52 -2.32 12.91 2.58
N LEU A 53 -1.57 13.47 1.64
CA LEU A 53 -0.14 13.21 1.54
C LEU A 53 0.63 14.14 2.50
N PRO A 54 1.73 13.68 3.12
CA PRO A 54 2.34 12.34 2.98
C PRO A 54 1.55 11.23 3.68
N ALA A 55 1.66 9.98 3.19
CA ALA A 55 0.95 8.81 3.74
C ALA A 55 1.78 7.52 3.60
N VAL A 56 1.57 6.55 4.49
CA VAL A 56 2.20 5.22 4.43
C VAL A 56 1.20 4.20 3.88
N LEU A 57 1.60 3.44 2.87
CA LEU A 57 0.73 2.51 2.15
C LEU A 57 1.30 1.09 2.17
N SER A 58 0.46 0.06 2.35
CA SER A 58 0.80 -1.36 2.13
C SER A 58 -0.02 -1.95 0.99
N ALA A 59 0.64 -2.70 0.12
CA ALA A 59 0.05 -3.32 -1.06
C ALA A 59 -0.56 -4.69 -0.72
N ALA A 60 -1.79 -4.93 -1.18
CA ALA A 60 -2.35 -6.27 -1.26
C ALA A 60 -1.88 -6.96 -2.55
N LEU A 61 -2.03 -8.29 -2.62
CA LEU A 61 -1.64 -9.08 -3.78
C LEU A 61 -2.36 -8.67 -5.07
N ARG A 62 -3.59 -8.15 -4.97
CA ARG A 62 -4.40 -7.73 -6.13
C ARG A 62 -4.11 -6.30 -6.59
N LEU A 63 -3.13 -5.61 -6.00
CA LEU A 63 -2.81 -4.23 -6.39
C LEU A 63 -2.32 -4.13 -7.84
N ASN A 64 -1.42 -5.02 -8.22
CA ASN A 64 -0.78 -5.01 -9.53
C ASN A 64 -0.16 -6.38 -9.85
N GLU A 65 0.25 -6.54 -11.10
CA GLU A 65 1.10 -7.64 -11.53
C GLU A 65 2.56 -7.15 -11.62
N PRO A 66 3.49 -7.69 -10.82
CA PRO A 66 4.89 -7.31 -10.90
C PRO A 66 5.47 -7.66 -12.27
N ARG A 67 6.09 -6.67 -12.92
CA ARG A 67 6.83 -6.90 -14.17
C ARG A 67 8.12 -7.69 -13.92
N TYR A 68 8.56 -8.46 -14.91
CA TYR A 68 9.92 -9.00 -14.93
C TYR A 68 10.94 -7.90 -15.27
N ALA A 69 12.11 -7.96 -14.65
CA ALA A 69 13.24 -7.12 -15.03
C ALA A 69 13.84 -7.61 -16.35
N THR A 70 14.12 -6.69 -17.28
CA THR A 70 14.76 -7.01 -18.56
C THR A 70 16.27 -7.11 -18.39
N LEU A 71 16.95 -7.88 -19.25
CA LEU A 71 18.41 -8.04 -19.21
C LEU A 71 19.18 -6.70 -19.22
N PRO A 72 18.82 -5.70 -20.06
CA PRO A 72 19.49 -4.39 -20.01
C PRO A 72 19.32 -3.61 -18.70
N ASN A 73 18.34 -3.96 -17.86
CA ASN A 73 18.11 -3.30 -16.58
C ASN A 73 18.89 -3.95 -15.42
N ILE A 74 19.57 -5.08 -15.64
CA ILE A 74 20.27 -5.85 -14.60
C ILE A 74 21.76 -6.10 -14.89
N MET A 75 22.26 -5.58 -16.01
CA MET A 75 23.68 -5.61 -16.42
C MET A 75 24.25 -4.20 -16.35
#